data_AF-A0A7K8ZJZ7-F1
#
_entry.id   AF-A0A7K8ZJZ7-F1
#
_cell.length_a   1.000
_cell.length_b   1.000
_cell.length_c   1.000
_cell.angle_alpha   90.00
_cell.angle_beta   90.00
_cell.angle_gamma   90.00
#
_symmetry.space_group_name_H-M   'P 1'
#
loop_
_entity.id
_entity.type
_entity.pdbx_description
1 polymer ?
#
loop_
_entity_poly.entity_id
_entity_poly.type
_entity_poly.pdbx_seq_one_letter_code
_entity_poly.pdbx_strand_id
1 'polypeptide(L)'
;QFLAVCAPLTQEHPEVLPFLRSRHARAQPEFRGSAEFRNILGRLLRRLRSRRAKIYVYINELCTVLKARALRRRLPLLPPHPSASHASSHHPAGPSPLSYHPAGPSHSSHHPAGPSHHPSTPSHHPAGPSQDATTTTTSSSSSSRRGSGGSRRQIRYLENLLRVYAAEIRRLQERELDFHDLDSADSPYLQENRLKRRMMRIFRRLCQLKECSDLTGRVLEQRIRFRGTRYPEVNRRVEKFINRPDVFPDYSDILREIRAASARHGLGLPRRRMESMAQEVFREVGNRLQERRHLDLVYNFGSHLTDQYRPG
;
A
#
# COMPACT_ATOMS: atom_id res chain seq x y z
N GLN A 1 -24.27 14.06 33.24
CA GLN A 1 -25.66 13.55 33.13
C GLN A 1 -25.74 12.19 32.41
N PHE A 2 -25.32 12.06 31.14
CA PHE A 2 -25.40 10.77 30.41
C PHE A 2 -24.72 9.61 31.13
N LEU A 3 -23.47 9.79 31.60
CA LEU A 3 -22.77 8.76 32.37
C LEU A 3 -23.48 8.34 33.66
N ALA A 4 -24.19 9.27 34.32
CA ALA A 4 -24.93 8.96 35.54
C ALA A 4 -26.18 8.09 35.25
N VAL A 5 -26.78 8.25 34.08
CA VAL A 5 -27.90 7.38 33.64
C VAL A 5 -27.37 6.01 33.19
N CYS A 6 -26.17 5.95 32.60
CA CYS A 6 -25.55 4.69 32.20
C CYS A 6 -25.05 3.87 33.40
N ALA A 7 -24.54 4.51 34.45
CA ALA A 7 -23.91 3.84 35.58
C ALA A 7 -24.73 2.70 36.23
N PRO A 8 -26.01 2.88 36.59
CA PRO A 8 -26.81 1.78 37.15
C PRO A 8 -27.19 0.71 36.11
N LEU A 9 -27.08 1.02 34.81
CA LEU A 9 -27.51 0.14 33.71
C LEU A 9 -26.35 -0.64 33.07
N THR A 10 -25.10 -0.35 33.46
CA THR A 10 -23.89 -1.05 33.01
C THR A 10 -23.11 -1.64 34.20
N GLN A 11 -23.81 -2.07 35.24
CA GLN A 11 -23.17 -2.62 36.45
C GLN A 11 -22.36 -3.90 36.17
N GLU A 12 -22.81 -4.72 35.22
CA GLU A 12 -22.10 -5.92 34.78
C GLU A 12 -20.81 -5.61 34.00
N HIS A 13 -20.67 -4.37 33.50
CA HIS A 13 -19.53 -3.92 32.69
C HIS A 13 -19.00 -2.57 33.19
N PRO A 14 -18.35 -2.52 34.37
CA PRO A 14 -17.88 -1.28 34.98
C PRO A 14 -16.83 -0.54 34.12
N GLU A 15 -16.12 -1.23 33.23
CA GLU A 15 -15.14 -0.68 32.28
C GLU A 15 -15.73 0.33 31.28
N VAL A 16 -17.06 0.30 31.08
CA VAL A 16 -17.75 1.16 30.12
C VAL A 16 -17.70 2.64 30.50
N LEU A 17 -17.79 2.99 31.79
CA LEU A 17 -17.77 4.39 32.21
C LEU A 17 -16.38 5.04 32.07
N PRO A 18 -15.27 4.40 32.53
CA PRO A 18 -13.92 4.86 32.23
C PRO A 18 -13.66 4.96 30.72
N PHE A 19 -14.11 3.98 29.94
CA PHE A 19 -13.98 3.99 28.49
C PHE A 19 -14.66 5.21 27.85
N LEU A 20 -15.93 5.48 28.19
CA LEU A 20 -16.65 6.66 27.69
C LEU A 20 -16.00 7.98 28.09
N ARG A 21 -15.46 8.08 29.32
CA ARG A 21 -14.70 9.25 29.78
C ARG A 21 -13.43 9.46 28.95
N SER A 22 -12.67 8.39 28.69
CA SER A 22 -11.49 8.44 27.82
C SER A 22 -11.86 8.87 26.39
N ARG A 23 -12.94 8.34 25.81
CA ARG A 23 -13.43 8.75 24.49
C ARG A 23 -13.80 10.22 24.42
N HIS A 24 -14.51 10.72 25.43
CA HIS A 24 -14.84 12.14 25.52
C HIS A 24 -13.56 13.00 25.67
N ALA A 25 -12.57 12.56 26.44
CA ALA A 25 -11.32 13.28 26.59
C ALA A 25 -10.53 13.41 25.28
N ARG A 26 -10.58 12.38 24.41
CA ARG A 26 -9.87 12.33 23.12
C ARG A 26 -10.60 13.05 21.97
N ALA A 27 -11.86 13.44 22.17
CA ALA A 27 -12.63 14.22 21.18
C ALA A 27 -12.15 15.68 21.11
N GLN A 28 -12.26 16.29 19.93
CA GLN A 28 -11.89 17.69 19.67
C GLN A 28 -12.56 18.65 20.68
N PRO A 29 -11.82 19.59 21.30
CA PRO A 29 -12.38 20.55 22.25
C PRO A 29 -13.56 21.34 21.68
N GLU A 30 -13.47 21.78 20.42
CA GLU A 30 -14.51 22.56 19.73
C GLU A 30 -15.79 21.74 19.57
N PHE A 31 -15.65 20.46 19.23
CA PHE A 31 -16.78 19.55 19.11
C PHE A 31 -17.46 19.31 20.46
N ARG A 32 -16.70 19.10 21.55
CA ARG A 32 -17.25 18.87 22.89
C ARG A 32 -18.06 20.05 23.42
N GLY A 33 -17.66 21.28 23.05
CA GLY A 33 -18.39 22.51 23.39
C GLY A 33 -19.56 22.84 22.44
N SER A 34 -19.72 22.11 21.34
CA SER A 34 -20.66 22.47 20.28
C SER A 34 -22.14 22.23 20.64
N ALA A 35 -23.02 22.99 19.97
CA ALA A 35 -24.47 22.71 20.00
C ALA A 35 -24.80 21.33 19.39
N GLU A 36 -24.03 20.90 18.39
CA GLU A 36 -24.17 19.57 17.76
C GLU A 36 -24.02 18.46 18.80
N PHE A 37 -22.95 18.48 19.60
CA PHE A 37 -22.70 17.46 20.61
C PHE A 37 -23.77 17.46 21.70
N ARG A 38 -24.22 18.64 22.16
CA ARG A 38 -25.34 18.77 23.11
C ARG A 38 -26.63 18.18 22.55
N ASN A 39 -26.94 18.41 21.27
CA ASN A 39 -28.13 17.86 20.61
C ASN A 39 -28.08 16.33 20.52
N ILE A 40 -26.91 15.77 20.18
CA ILE A 40 -26.69 14.32 20.13
C ILE A 40 -26.89 13.71 21.52
N LEU A 41 -26.25 14.26 22.56
CA LEU A 41 -26.43 13.79 23.94
C LEU A 41 -27.88 13.90 24.40
N GLY A 42 -28.57 15.00 24.08
CA GLY A 42 -29.99 15.18 24.41
C GLY A 42 -30.89 14.13 23.72
N ARG A 43 -30.62 13.82 22.45
CA ARG A 43 -31.32 12.74 21.72
C ARG A 43 -31.07 11.38 22.36
N LEU A 44 -29.82 11.06 22.67
CA LEU A 44 -29.44 9.78 23.29
C LEU A 44 -30.03 9.63 24.69
N LEU A 45 -30.02 10.68 25.51
CA LEU A 45 -30.64 10.69 26.84
C LEU A 45 -32.15 10.40 26.76
N ARG A 46 -32.88 11.03 25.83
CA ARG A 46 -34.31 10.78 25.65
C ARG A 46 -34.59 9.32 25.24
N ARG A 47 -33.80 8.79 24.30
CA ARG A 47 -33.91 7.39 23.84
C ARG A 47 -33.55 6.39 24.95
N LEU A 48 -32.52 6.67 25.74
CA LEU A 48 -32.11 5.83 26.85
C LEU A 48 -33.17 5.80 27.96
N ARG A 49 -33.84 6.93 28.22
CA ARG A 49 -34.96 7.00 29.17
C ARG A 49 -36.19 6.22 28.71
N SER A 50 -36.49 6.19 27.41
CA SER A 50 -37.64 5.46 26.88
C SER A 50 -37.39 3.96 26.68
N ARG A 51 -36.17 3.55 26.31
CA ARG A 51 -35.82 2.15 26.00
C ARG A 51 -34.48 1.75 26.61
N ARG A 52 -34.48 1.51 27.92
CA ARG A 52 -33.26 1.16 28.69
C ARG A 52 -32.55 -0.11 28.21
N ALA A 53 -33.28 -1.10 27.70
CA ALA A 53 -32.71 -2.35 27.18
C ALA A 53 -31.72 -2.16 26.02
N LYS A 54 -31.75 -1.02 25.32
CA LYS A 54 -30.83 -0.71 24.21
C LYS A 54 -29.64 0.16 24.63
N ILE A 55 -29.29 0.15 25.92
CA ILE A 55 -28.22 1.00 26.45
C ILE A 55 -26.90 0.87 25.67
N TYR A 56 -26.43 -0.35 25.40
CA TYR A 56 -25.18 -0.55 24.68
C TYR A 56 -25.22 -0.03 23.24
N VAL A 57 -26.39 -0.01 22.61
CA VAL A 57 -26.57 0.61 21.27
C VAL A 57 -26.37 2.13 21.36
N TYR A 58 -26.93 2.78 22.38
CA TYR A 58 -26.80 4.22 22.57
C TYR A 58 -25.40 4.64 23.02
N ILE A 59 -24.76 3.81 23.83
CA ILE A 59 -23.34 3.94 24.19
C ILE A 59 -22.49 3.82 22.94
N ASN A 60 -22.73 2.84 22.07
CA ASN A 60 -22.00 2.67 20.82
C ASN A 60 -22.24 3.82 19.83
N GLU A 61 -23.47 4.34 19.72
CA GLU A 61 -23.79 5.54 18.91
C GLU A 61 -22.96 6.75 19.39
N LEU A 62 -22.88 6.97 20.72
CA LEU A 62 -22.06 8.02 21.30
C LEU A 62 -20.56 7.81 21.03
N CYS A 63 -20.07 6.58 21.20
CA CYS A 63 -18.67 6.22 20.94
C CYS A 63 -18.29 6.48 19.48
N THR A 64 -19.17 6.14 18.54
CA THR A 64 -18.95 6.35 17.10
C THR A 64 -18.82 7.83 16.77
N VAL A 65 -19.69 8.66 17.32
CA VAL A 65 -19.66 10.12 17.15
C VAL A 65 -18.36 10.72 17.72
N LEU A 66 -17.98 10.32 18.95
CA LEU A 66 -16.76 10.79 19.58
C LEU A 66 -15.50 10.34 18.82
N LYS A 67 -15.49 9.12 18.28
CA LYS A 67 -14.39 8.56 17.46
C LYS A 67 -14.23 9.31 16.14
N ALA A 68 -15.34 9.65 15.47
CA ALA A 68 -15.32 10.39 14.22
C ALA A 68 -14.71 11.81 14.38
N ARG A 69 -14.83 12.40 15.57
CA ARG A 69 -14.34 13.74 15.92
C ARG A 69 -13.18 13.69 16.92
N ALA A 70 -12.42 12.60 16.94
CA ALA A 70 -11.24 12.46 17.79
C ALA A 70 -10.05 13.26 17.25
N LEU A 71 -9.21 13.76 18.16
CA LEU A 71 -7.93 14.39 17.82
C LEU A 71 -7.05 13.36 17.08
N ARG A 72 -6.87 13.53 15.77
CA ARG A 72 -5.86 12.79 15.01
C ARG A 72 -4.49 13.31 15.43
N ARG A 73 -3.83 12.67 16.41
CA ARG A 73 -2.40 12.94 16.65
C ARG A 73 -1.64 12.51 15.39
N ARG A 74 -1.20 13.50 14.60
CA ARG A 74 -0.03 13.31 13.74
C ARG A 74 1.16 13.25 14.69
N LEU A 75 1.82 12.09 14.73
CA LEU A 75 3.06 11.96 15.48
C LEU A 75 4.10 12.91 14.86
N PRO A 76 4.75 13.80 15.62
CA PRO A 76 5.90 14.55 15.13
C PRO A 76 7.01 13.54 14.80
N LEU A 77 7.47 13.55 13.54
CA LEU A 77 8.72 12.93 13.16
C LEU A 77 9.83 13.72 13.87
N LEU A 78 10.55 13.10 14.81
CA LEU A 78 11.83 13.69 15.25
C LEU A 78 12.80 13.64 14.05
N PRO A 79 13.45 14.76 13.69
CA PRO A 79 14.56 14.73 12.74
C PRO A 79 15.71 13.88 13.31
N PRO A 80 16.44 13.12 12.47
CA PRO A 80 17.63 12.42 12.93
C PRO A 80 18.69 13.44 13.35
N HIS A 81 19.20 13.30 14.58
CA HIS A 81 20.37 14.04 15.03
C HIS A 81 21.56 13.77 14.10
N PRO A 82 22.30 14.79 13.64
CA PRO A 82 23.57 14.56 13.00
C PRO A 82 24.60 14.11 14.04
N SER A 83 25.25 12.99 13.73
CA SER A 83 26.32 12.38 14.51
C SER A 83 27.47 13.35 14.76
N ALA A 84 27.92 13.39 16.01
CA ALA A 84 29.14 14.07 16.44
C ALA A 84 30.34 13.64 15.58
N SER A 85 31.09 14.64 15.09
CA SER A 85 32.45 14.46 14.56
C SER A 85 33.36 15.47 15.25
N HIS A 86 34.32 14.93 15.99
CA HIS A 86 35.66 15.43 16.32
C HIS A 86 35.89 16.88 16.75
N ALA A 87 36.47 16.96 17.95
CA ALA A 87 37.16 18.11 18.52
C ALA A 87 38.37 18.56 17.67
N SER A 88 38.54 19.88 17.55
CA SER A 88 39.82 20.58 17.68
C SER A 88 39.56 22.07 17.92
N SER A 89 40.35 22.62 18.83
CA SER A 89 40.28 23.91 19.52
C SER A 89 40.80 25.11 18.73
N HIS A 90 40.19 26.30 18.87
CA HIS A 90 40.82 27.54 19.38
C HIS A 90 39.81 28.73 19.39
N HIS A 91 39.91 29.57 20.43
CA HIS A 91 39.05 30.69 20.89
C HIS A 91 39.40 32.07 20.23
N PRO A 92 38.87 33.25 20.67
CA PRO A 92 37.47 33.75 20.72
C PRO A 92 37.33 35.27 20.29
N ALA A 93 36.13 35.85 20.55
CA ALA A 93 35.75 37.30 20.58
C ALA A 93 35.40 37.96 19.22
N GLY A 94 34.34 38.74 19.01
CA GLY A 94 33.32 39.40 19.85
C GLY A 94 32.16 39.92 18.96
N PRO A 95 31.32 40.88 19.39
CA PRO A 95 29.84 40.78 19.32
C PRO A 95 29.12 41.44 18.13
N SER A 96 27.81 41.13 18.04
CA SER A 96 26.72 41.58 17.15
C SER A 96 26.42 43.10 17.18
N PRO A 97 25.25 43.62 16.70
CA PRO A 97 24.34 43.29 15.58
C PRO A 97 24.03 44.55 14.72
N LEU A 98 23.24 44.46 13.64
CA LEU A 98 22.15 45.43 13.36
C LEU A 98 21.27 45.05 12.16
N SER A 99 19.98 45.09 12.44
CA SER A 99 18.79 45.06 11.60
C SER A 99 18.61 46.30 10.73
N TYR A 100 18.12 46.17 9.49
CA TYR A 100 17.13 47.10 8.90
C TYR A 100 16.47 46.51 7.63
N HIS A 101 15.14 46.37 7.65
CA HIS A 101 14.23 46.36 6.49
C HIS A 101 13.75 47.82 6.23
N PRO A 102 12.87 48.18 5.27
CA PRO A 102 12.40 47.60 4.00
C PRO A 102 12.33 48.66 2.84
N ALA A 103 11.82 48.25 1.66
CA ALA A 103 10.88 49.00 0.76
C ALA A 103 11.19 48.83 -0.75
N GLY A 104 10.17 48.41 -1.53
CA GLY A 104 10.18 48.39 -3.02
C GLY A 104 9.80 49.76 -3.62
N PRO A 105 9.10 49.88 -4.78
CA PRO A 105 8.85 48.95 -5.90
C PRO A 105 9.07 49.60 -7.30
N SER A 106 8.72 48.86 -8.38
CA SER A 106 8.05 49.36 -9.63
C SER A 106 8.79 49.31 -10.99
N HIS A 107 7.97 49.03 -12.02
CA HIS A 107 8.12 49.08 -13.49
C HIS A 107 8.50 47.74 -14.17
N SER A 108 7.55 46.98 -14.76
CA SER A 108 6.83 47.19 -16.06
C SER A 108 7.81 47.42 -17.22
N SER A 109 7.76 46.78 -18.39
CA SER A 109 6.73 46.00 -19.09
C SER A 109 7.33 45.42 -20.40
N HIS A 110 6.56 44.54 -21.07
CA HIS A 110 6.60 44.20 -22.51
C HIS A 110 7.26 42.89 -23.00
N HIS A 111 6.42 41.86 -23.12
CA HIS A 111 6.28 40.91 -24.24
C HIS A 111 5.68 41.62 -25.51
N PRO A 112 5.35 40.97 -26.66
CA PRO A 112 5.39 39.53 -27.07
C PRO A 112 5.78 39.21 -28.55
N ALA A 113 5.64 37.91 -28.90
CA ALA A 113 5.29 37.30 -30.21
C ALA A 113 6.42 37.16 -31.26
N GLY A 114 6.53 36.11 -32.08
CA GLY A 114 5.67 34.99 -32.46
C GLY A 114 6.37 34.16 -33.57
N PRO A 115 5.74 33.10 -34.13
CA PRO A 115 6.39 31.87 -34.60
C PRO A 115 6.51 31.73 -36.14
N SER A 116 7.17 30.68 -36.63
CA SER A 116 7.10 30.26 -38.05
C SER A 116 7.26 28.73 -38.25
N HIS A 117 6.45 28.22 -39.19
CA HIS A 117 6.19 26.81 -39.56
C HIS A 117 7.02 26.35 -40.79
N HIS A 118 7.45 25.06 -40.81
CA HIS A 118 7.44 23.99 -41.89
C HIS A 118 7.83 24.29 -43.38
N PRO A 119 7.93 23.30 -44.34
CA PRO A 119 7.78 21.81 -44.32
C PRO A 119 8.78 20.97 -45.21
N SER A 120 8.58 19.63 -45.23
CA SER A 120 8.70 18.65 -46.35
C SER A 120 9.94 17.73 -46.55
N THR A 121 9.63 16.44 -46.79
CA THR A 121 10.41 15.21 -47.07
C THR A 121 10.52 14.93 -48.60
N PRO A 122 10.84 13.72 -49.18
CA PRO A 122 11.60 12.49 -48.79
C PRO A 122 12.61 12.00 -49.88
N SER A 123 13.41 10.93 -49.66
CA SER A 123 13.73 9.87 -50.67
C SER A 123 14.62 8.70 -50.18
N HIS A 124 14.09 7.49 -50.38
CA HIS A 124 14.61 6.16 -50.76
C HIS A 124 16.06 5.64 -50.51
N HIS A 125 16.10 4.39 -49.99
CA HIS A 125 17.12 3.30 -50.01
C HIS A 125 17.61 2.88 -51.44
N PRO A 126 18.56 1.91 -51.68
CA PRO A 126 18.99 0.76 -50.85
C PRO A 126 20.45 0.19 -50.95
N ALA A 127 20.69 -0.89 -50.18
CA ALA A 127 21.57 -2.07 -50.42
C ALA A 127 23.09 -2.05 -50.05
N GLY A 128 23.51 -3.06 -49.27
CA GLY A 128 24.92 -3.48 -48.98
C GLY A 128 25.52 -4.37 -50.10
N PRO A 129 26.54 -5.25 -49.90
CA PRO A 129 26.95 -5.93 -48.65
C PRO A 129 28.48 -6.24 -48.43
N SER A 130 28.79 -6.96 -47.32
CA SER A 130 29.92 -7.91 -47.08
C SER A 130 31.36 -7.38 -46.88
N GLN A 131 32.33 -8.02 -46.19
CA GLN A 131 32.51 -9.05 -45.14
C GLN A 131 34.03 -9.02 -44.75
N ASP A 132 34.37 -9.64 -43.61
CA ASP A 132 35.67 -10.24 -43.20
C ASP A 132 36.61 -9.67 -42.12
N ALA A 133 36.97 -10.63 -41.25
CA ALA A 133 37.88 -10.75 -40.10
C ALA A 133 39.31 -10.20 -40.31
N THR A 134 40.12 -9.85 -39.29
CA THR A 134 40.73 -10.78 -38.31
C THR A 134 41.48 -10.04 -37.19
N THR A 135 41.41 -10.63 -35.98
CA THR A 135 42.23 -10.59 -34.75
C THR A 135 43.58 -9.86 -34.75
N THR A 136 43.86 -9.03 -33.72
CA THR A 136 45.13 -9.08 -32.94
C THR A 136 44.96 -8.45 -31.54
N THR A 137 45.46 -9.19 -30.55
CA THR A 137 45.56 -8.93 -29.12
C THR A 137 46.54 -7.79 -28.80
N THR A 138 46.17 -6.81 -27.98
CA THR A 138 47.16 -6.11 -27.12
C THR A 138 46.50 -5.60 -25.85
N SER A 139 47.05 -6.09 -24.74
CA SER A 139 46.84 -5.72 -23.35
C SER A 139 47.10 -4.24 -23.05
N SER A 140 46.19 -3.58 -22.32
CA SER A 140 46.56 -2.54 -21.34
C SER A 140 45.40 -2.24 -20.38
N SER A 141 45.62 -2.63 -19.13
CA SER A 141 45.37 -1.85 -17.90
C SER A 141 44.03 -1.11 -17.68
N SER A 142 43.42 -1.52 -16.57
CA SER A 142 42.78 -0.65 -15.58
C SER A 142 41.57 0.19 -16.00
N SER A 143 40.39 -0.38 -15.81
CA SER A 143 39.45 0.25 -14.87
C SER A 143 38.55 -0.82 -14.28
N SER A 144 38.62 -0.93 -12.95
CA SER A 144 37.69 -1.71 -12.15
C SER A 144 36.26 -1.41 -12.58
N ARG A 145 35.58 -2.37 -13.19
CA ARG A 145 34.12 -2.43 -13.19
C ARG A 145 33.67 -2.59 -11.74
N ARG A 146 33.67 -1.50 -10.96
CA ARG A 146 32.98 -1.44 -9.67
C ARG A 146 31.52 -1.68 -10.02
N GLY A 147 31.08 -2.90 -9.71
CA GLY A 147 29.80 -3.44 -10.13
C GLY A 147 28.65 -2.48 -9.82
N SER A 148 27.69 -2.46 -10.74
CA SER A 148 26.40 -1.76 -10.71
C SER A 148 25.52 -2.04 -9.46
N GLY A 149 26.02 -2.85 -8.51
CA GLY A 149 25.32 -3.18 -7.27
C GLY A 149 25.43 -2.11 -6.18
N GLY A 150 24.40 -2.05 -5.33
CA GLY A 150 24.34 -1.13 -4.20
C GLY A 150 25.51 -1.26 -3.21
N SER A 151 25.79 -0.19 -2.46
CA SER A 151 26.83 -0.20 -1.44
C SER A 151 26.65 -1.39 -0.48
N ARG A 152 27.67 -2.25 -0.35
CA ARG A 152 27.64 -3.42 0.55
C ARG A 152 27.26 -3.04 1.98
N ARG A 153 27.67 -1.86 2.45
CA ARG A 153 27.29 -1.32 3.77
C ARG A 153 25.80 -1.02 3.85
N GLN A 154 25.22 -0.43 2.80
CA GLN A 154 23.80 -0.15 2.72
C GLN A 154 22.97 -1.44 2.68
N ILE A 155 23.40 -2.45 1.93
CA ILE A 155 22.73 -3.76 1.86
C ILE A 155 22.68 -4.39 3.26
N ARG A 156 23.83 -4.50 3.95
CA ARG A 156 23.90 -5.04 5.32
C ARG A 156 23.01 -4.28 6.30
N TYR A 157 22.98 -2.95 6.21
CA TYR A 157 22.13 -2.13 7.05
C TYR A 157 20.64 -2.44 6.83
N LEU A 158 20.20 -2.51 5.58
CA LEU A 158 18.80 -2.81 5.25
C LEU A 158 18.42 -4.26 5.63
N GLU A 159 19.31 -5.23 5.48
CA GLU A 159 19.10 -6.61 5.95
C GLU A 159 18.96 -6.68 7.47
N ASN A 160 19.81 -5.96 8.21
CA ASN A 160 19.69 -5.88 9.66
C ASN A 160 18.37 -5.20 10.07
N LEU A 161 17.97 -4.13 9.36
CA LEU A 161 16.71 -3.44 9.61
C LEU A 161 15.50 -4.34 9.35
N LEU A 162 15.53 -5.20 8.32
CA LEU A 162 14.50 -6.23 8.12
C LEU A 162 14.41 -7.19 9.32
N ARG A 163 15.55 -7.64 9.86
CA ARG A 163 15.57 -8.52 11.03
C ARG A 163 14.97 -7.85 12.27
N VAL A 164 15.30 -6.58 12.50
CA VAL A 164 14.73 -5.78 13.60
C VAL A 164 13.22 -5.64 13.44
N TYR A 165 12.73 -5.33 12.23
CA TYR A 165 11.29 -5.24 11.98
C TYR A 165 10.58 -6.59 12.11
N ALA A 166 11.20 -7.70 11.69
CA ALA A 166 10.62 -9.03 11.86
C ALA A 166 10.47 -9.40 13.35
N ALA A 167 11.48 -9.08 14.17
CA ALA A 167 11.40 -9.31 15.62
C ALA A 167 10.30 -8.46 16.28
N GLU A 168 10.21 -7.18 15.92
CA GLU A 168 9.16 -6.30 16.47
C GLU A 168 7.75 -6.69 16.01
N ILE A 169 7.60 -7.15 14.76
CA ILE A 169 6.32 -7.70 14.27
C ILE A 169 5.90 -8.91 15.11
N ARG A 170 6.81 -9.85 15.40
CA ARG A 170 6.51 -11.01 16.25
C ARG A 170 6.06 -10.58 17.65
N ARG A 171 6.78 -9.64 18.27
CA ARG A 171 6.42 -9.08 19.57
C ARG A 171 5.04 -8.42 19.58
N LEU A 172 4.68 -7.71 18.50
CA LEU A 172 3.36 -7.09 18.36
C LEU A 172 2.24 -8.12 18.13
N GLN A 173 2.54 -9.23 17.45
CA GLN A 173 1.59 -10.33 17.21
C GLN A 173 1.26 -11.12 18.48
N GLU A 174 2.23 -11.25 19.39
CA GLU A 174 2.07 -11.90 20.70
C GLU A 174 1.35 -11.01 21.72
N ARG A 175 1.25 -9.70 21.46
CA ARG A 175 0.64 -8.76 22.40
C ARG A 175 -0.88 -8.85 22.36
N GLU A 176 -1.46 -9.14 23.52
CA GLU A 176 -2.91 -9.09 23.72
C GLU A 176 -3.44 -7.66 23.57
N LEU A 177 -4.64 -7.53 22.97
CA LEU A 177 -5.31 -6.26 22.79
C LEU A 177 -6.45 -6.11 23.80
N ASP A 178 -6.45 -5.02 24.55
CA ASP A 178 -7.59 -4.63 25.37
C ASP A 178 -8.63 -3.82 24.57
N PHE A 179 -9.79 -3.54 25.19
CA PHE A 179 -10.86 -2.78 24.56
C PHE A 179 -10.46 -1.34 24.18
N HIS A 180 -9.51 -0.74 24.89
CA HIS A 180 -9.03 0.60 24.56
C HIS A 180 -8.11 0.57 23.32
N ASP A 181 -7.30 -0.47 23.19
CA ASP A 181 -6.39 -0.70 22.07
C ASP A 181 -7.15 -0.96 20.77
N LEU A 182 -8.26 -1.70 20.79
CA LEU A 182 -9.13 -1.89 19.60
C LEU A 182 -9.59 -0.58 18.96
N ASP A 183 -9.58 0.48 19.76
CA ASP A 183 -10.04 1.81 19.39
C ASP A 183 -8.94 2.86 19.28
N SER A 184 -7.69 2.45 19.50
CA SER A 184 -6.52 3.29 19.38
C SER A 184 -5.97 3.28 17.96
N ALA A 185 -5.65 4.46 17.41
CA ALA A 185 -4.90 4.57 16.15
C ALA A 185 -3.46 4.05 16.27
N ASP A 186 -3.00 3.85 17.50
CA ASP A 186 -1.69 3.29 17.84
C ASP A 186 -1.82 1.92 18.51
N SER A 187 -2.87 1.17 18.18
CA SER A 187 -3.01 -0.22 18.61
C SER A 187 -1.86 -1.09 18.13
N PRO A 188 -1.48 -2.15 18.88
CA PRO A 188 -0.45 -3.10 18.45
C PRO A 188 -0.70 -3.65 17.03
N TYR A 189 -1.96 -3.96 16.71
CA TYR A 189 -2.39 -4.43 15.40
C TYR A 189 -2.12 -3.42 14.26
N LEU A 190 -2.42 -2.14 14.48
CA LEU A 190 -2.15 -1.10 13.47
C LEU A 190 -0.66 -0.79 13.35
N GLN A 191 0.09 -0.89 14.45
CA GLN A 191 1.55 -0.77 14.44
C GLN A 191 2.18 -1.91 13.61
N GLU A 192 1.74 -3.15 13.80
CA GLU A 192 2.18 -4.33 13.04
C GLU A 192 1.99 -4.11 11.53
N ASN A 193 0.81 -3.65 11.11
CA ASN A 193 0.52 -3.34 9.71
C ASN A 193 1.46 -2.25 9.15
N ARG A 194 1.70 -1.18 9.91
CA ARG A 194 2.64 -0.10 9.51
C ARG A 194 4.06 -0.62 9.34
N LEU A 195 4.52 -1.51 10.21
CA LEU A 195 5.83 -2.15 10.11
C LEU A 195 5.91 -3.11 8.92
N LYS A 196 4.91 -3.97 8.70
CA LYS A 196 4.83 -4.86 7.52
C LYS A 196 4.93 -4.06 6.20
N ARG A 197 4.23 -2.92 6.09
CA ARG A 197 4.34 -2.03 4.90
C ARG A 197 5.73 -1.41 4.75
N ARG A 198 6.39 -1.02 5.84
CA ARG A 198 7.78 -0.52 5.82
C ARG A 198 8.76 -1.62 5.42
N MET A 199 8.57 -2.82 5.93
CA MET A 199 9.35 -4.02 5.62
C MET A 199 9.33 -4.31 4.11
N MET A 200 8.15 -4.30 3.48
CA MET A 200 8.04 -4.51 2.04
C MET A 200 8.73 -3.42 1.20
N ARG A 201 8.77 -2.16 1.67
CA ARG A 201 9.54 -1.10 1.00
C ARG A 201 11.04 -1.35 1.08
N ILE A 202 11.53 -1.81 2.22
CA ILE A 202 12.94 -2.19 2.40
C ILE A 202 13.28 -3.39 1.51
N PHE A 203 12.43 -4.41 1.49
CA PHE A 203 12.60 -5.60 0.64
C PHE A 203 12.75 -5.21 -0.84
N ARG A 204 11.83 -4.42 -1.39
CA ARG A 204 11.94 -3.93 -2.78
C ARG A 204 13.23 -3.14 -3.03
N ARG A 205 13.65 -2.31 -2.07
CA ARG A 205 14.91 -1.57 -2.18
C ARG A 205 16.12 -2.51 -2.16
N LEU A 206 16.09 -3.56 -1.36
CA LEU A 206 17.13 -4.58 -1.34
C LEU A 206 17.19 -5.35 -2.66
N CYS A 207 16.05 -5.74 -3.24
CA CYS A 207 16.00 -6.38 -4.57
C CYS A 207 16.63 -5.49 -5.65
N GLN A 208 16.33 -4.18 -5.65
CA GLN A 208 16.96 -3.20 -6.54
C GLN A 208 18.48 -3.13 -6.36
N LEU A 209 18.96 -3.03 -5.12
CA LEU A 209 20.39 -2.92 -4.83
C LEU A 209 21.17 -4.21 -5.13
N LYS A 210 20.49 -5.37 -5.08
CA LYS A 210 21.04 -6.69 -5.42
C LYS A 210 20.82 -7.10 -6.87
N GLU A 211 20.15 -6.26 -7.67
CA GLU A 211 19.80 -6.55 -9.07
C GLU A 211 19.02 -7.87 -9.24
N CYS A 212 18.08 -8.15 -8.34
CA CYS A 212 17.20 -9.31 -8.42
C CYS A 212 15.72 -8.94 -8.48
N SER A 213 14.89 -9.91 -8.88
CA SER A 213 13.44 -9.78 -8.90
C SER A 213 12.87 -9.54 -7.50
N ASP A 214 11.74 -8.83 -7.42
CA ASP A 214 10.97 -8.63 -6.19
C ASP A 214 9.88 -9.71 -5.97
N LEU A 215 9.91 -10.78 -6.78
CA LEU A 215 9.10 -11.97 -6.57
C LEU A 215 9.43 -12.64 -5.23
N THR A 216 8.38 -13.05 -4.52
CA THR A 216 8.48 -13.64 -3.19
C THR A 216 8.28 -15.16 -3.18
N GLY A 217 7.97 -15.75 -4.35
CA GLY A 217 7.70 -17.17 -4.48
C GLY A 217 6.25 -17.54 -4.14
N ARG A 218 5.35 -16.56 -4.09
CA ARG A 218 3.94 -16.77 -3.76
C ARG A 218 3.21 -17.57 -4.83
N VAL A 219 2.19 -18.32 -4.42
CA VAL A 219 1.36 -19.09 -5.36
C VAL A 219 0.62 -18.17 -6.33
N LEU A 220 0.26 -16.95 -5.93
CA LEU A 220 -0.31 -15.95 -6.85
C LEU A 220 0.64 -15.49 -7.96
N GLU A 221 1.96 -15.61 -7.77
CA GLU A 221 2.97 -15.25 -8.77
C GLU A 221 3.12 -16.36 -9.84
N GLN A 222 2.63 -17.57 -9.56
CA GLN A 222 2.71 -18.69 -10.50
C GLN A 222 1.76 -18.51 -11.68
N ARG A 223 2.32 -18.61 -12.88
CA ARG A 223 1.57 -18.47 -14.14
C ARG A 223 0.63 -19.67 -14.34
N ILE A 224 -0.66 -19.39 -14.47
CA ILE A 224 -1.66 -20.37 -14.90
C ILE A 224 -1.52 -20.54 -16.41
N ARG A 225 -1.12 -21.73 -16.87
CA ARG A 225 -1.15 -22.08 -18.29
C ARG A 225 -2.58 -22.38 -18.72
N PHE A 226 -2.99 -21.95 -19.91
CA PHE A 226 -4.33 -22.20 -20.42
C PHE A 226 -4.30 -22.78 -21.83
N ARG A 227 -4.93 -23.95 -22.00
CA ARG A 227 -5.03 -24.70 -23.26
C ARG A 227 -6.43 -25.28 -23.48
N GLY A 228 -7.46 -24.67 -22.90
CA GLY A 228 -8.83 -25.20 -22.87
C GLY A 228 -9.56 -25.17 -24.21
N THR A 229 -9.05 -24.44 -25.22
CA THR A 229 -9.65 -24.41 -26.56
C THR A 229 -8.74 -25.02 -27.62
N ARG A 230 -9.34 -25.42 -28.74
CA ARG A 230 -8.60 -25.85 -29.94
C ARG A 230 -7.92 -24.72 -30.73
N TYR A 231 -8.09 -23.46 -30.30
CA TYR A 231 -7.58 -22.27 -30.98
C TYR A 231 -6.41 -21.69 -30.18
N PRO A 232 -5.15 -21.90 -30.60
CA PRO A 232 -3.97 -21.41 -29.87
C PRO A 232 -3.95 -19.89 -29.68
N GLU A 233 -4.56 -19.13 -30.59
CA GLU A 233 -4.69 -17.68 -30.54
C GLU A 233 -5.56 -17.25 -29.36
N VAL A 234 -6.69 -17.94 -29.17
CA VAL A 234 -7.60 -17.75 -28.03
C VAL A 234 -6.90 -18.13 -26.74
N ASN A 235 -6.24 -19.30 -26.73
CA ASN A 235 -5.52 -19.79 -25.55
C ASN A 235 -4.47 -18.80 -25.07
N ARG A 236 -3.61 -18.31 -25.97
CA ARG A 236 -2.57 -17.30 -25.66
C ARG A 236 -3.16 -16.01 -25.11
N ARG A 237 -4.31 -15.57 -25.66
CA ARG A 237 -4.95 -14.32 -25.26
C ARG A 237 -5.60 -14.43 -23.88
N VAL A 238 -6.35 -15.50 -23.63
CA VAL A 238 -6.93 -15.80 -22.31
C VAL A 238 -5.82 -15.99 -21.27
N GLU A 239 -4.79 -16.78 -21.58
CA GLU A 239 -3.65 -17.00 -20.69
C GLU A 239 -2.96 -15.68 -20.30
N LYS A 240 -2.73 -14.79 -21.27
CA LYS A 240 -2.15 -13.46 -20.99
C LYS A 240 -3.06 -12.61 -20.11
N PHE A 241 -4.37 -12.73 -20.27
CA PHE A 241 -5.34 -11.93 -19.53
C PHE A 241 -5.46 -12.37 -18.06
N ILE A 242 -5.59 -13.68 -17.81
CA ILE A 242 -5.82 -14.24 -16.47
C ILE A 242 -4.59 -14.17 -15.55
N ASN A 243 -3.40 -13.97 -16.14
CA ASN A 243 -2.13 -13.84 -15.42
C ASN A 243 -1.72 -12.38 -15.18
N ARG A 244 -2.60 -11.41 -15.44
CA ARG A 244 -2.38 -10.03 -15.01
C ARG A 244 -2.59 -9.91 -13.49
N PRO A 245 -1.88 -8.97 -12.83
CA PRO A 245 -2.07 -8.74 -11.39
C PRO A 245 -3.50 -8.29 -11.11
N ASP A 246 -4.06 -8.77 -9.99
CA ASP A 246 -5.38 -8.40 -9.46
C ASP A 246 -6.59 -8.59 -10.40
N VAL A 247 -6.44 -9.42 -11.44
CA VAL A 247 -7.55 -9.75 -12.35
C VAL A 247 -8.31 -10.99 -11.85
N PHE A 248 -9.63 -10.85 -11.74
CA PHE A 248 -10.57 -11.98 -11.62
C PHE A 248 -11.69 -11.75 -12.61
N PRO A 249 -11.64 -12.40 -13.78
CA PRO A 249 -12.51 -12.06 -14.90
C PRO A 249 -13.93 -12.54 -14.66
N ASP A 250 -14.90 -11.80 -15.18
CA ASP A 250 -16.27 -12.29 -15.35
C ASP A 250 -16.45 -12.99 -16.71
N TYR A 251 -17.67 -13.47 -16.99
CA TYR A 251 -18.00 -14.08 -18.27
C TYR A 251 -17.81 -13.12 -19.45
N SER A 252 -18.19 -11.85 -19.29
CA SER A 252 -18.15 -10.84 -20.34
C SER A 252 -16.71 -10.50 -20.73
N ASP A 253 -15.81 -10.46 -19.76
CA ASP A 253 -14.38 -10.28 -19.96
C ASP A 253 -13.79 -11.41 -20.81
N ILE A 254 -14.10 -12.67 -20.48
CA ILE A 254 -13.64 -13.84 -21.25
C ILE A 254 -14.21 -13.82 -22.68
N LEU A 255 -15.50 -13.53 -22.83
CA LEU A 255 -16.14 -13.42 -24.14
C LEU A 255 -15.52 -12.30 -24.98
N ARG A 256 -15.18 -11.16 -24.37
CA ARG A 256 -14.47 -10.06 -25.03
C ARG A 256 -13.10 -10.50 -25.54
N GLU A 257 -12.33 -11.22 -24.73
CA GLU A 257 -11.02 -11.74 -25.15
C GLU A 257 -11.13 -12.75 -26.30
N ILE A 258 -12.14 -13.64 -26.27
CA ILE A 258 -12.40 -14.60 -27.36
C ILE A 258 -12.82 -13.89 -28.65
N ARG A 259 -13.76 -12.94 -28.57
CA ARG A 259 -14.19 -12.14 -29.73
C ARG A 259 -13.01 -11.40 -30.35
N ALA A 260 -12.18 -10.79 -29.52
CA ALA A 260 -11.02 -10.05 -29.97
C ALA A 260 -9.92 -10.95 -30.56
N ALA A 261 -9.74 -12.18 -30.07
CA ALA A 261 -8.89 -13.18 -30.72
C ALA A 261 -9.45 -13.61 -32.08
N SER A 262 -10.75 -13.91 -32.14
CA SER A 262 -11.43 -14.33 -33.38
C SER A 262 -11.36 -13.27 -34.47
N ALA A 263 -11.62 -12.00 -34.13
CA ALA A 263 -11.55 -10.89 -35.08
C ALA A 263 -10.12 -10.62 -35.56
N ARG A 264 -9.14 -10.66 -34.64
CA ARG A 264 -7.73 -10.39 -34.99
C ARG A 264 -7.12 -11.46 -35.90
N HIS A 265 -7.53 -12.71 -35.74
CA HIS A 265 -6.93 -13.85 -36.44
C HIS A 265 -7.85 -14.45 -37.51
N GLY A 266 -8.99 -13.81 -37.82
CA GLY A 266 -9.89 -14.27 -38.88
C GLY A 266 -10.44 -15.67 -38.65
N LEU A 267 -10.73 -16.07 -37.40
CA LEU A 267 -11.11 -17.46 -37.07
C LEU A 267 -12.51 -17.86 -37.57
N GLY A 268 -13.30 -16.92 -38.09
CA GLY A 268 -14.63 -17.19 -38.66
C GLY A 268 -15.64 -17.81 -37.67
N LEU A 269 -15.46 -17.60 -36.36
CA LEU A 269 -16.31 -18.23 -35.35
C LEU A 269 -17.68 -17.55 -35.28
N PRO A 270 -18.80 -18.30 -35.40
CA PRO A 270 -20.13 -17.73 -35.24
C PRO A 270 -20.37 -17.32 -33.78
N ARG A 271 -21.24 -16.33 -33.58
CA ARG A 271 -21.51 -15.74 -32.26
C ARG A 271 -21.87 -16.77 -31.19
N ARG A 272 -22.82 -17.68 -31.49
CA ARG A 272 -23.24 -18.75 -30.55
C ARG A 272 -22.08 -19.64 -30.12
N ARG A 273 -21.15 -19.93 -31.03
CA ARG A 273 -19.97 -20.75 -30.73
C ARG A 273 -18.99 -20.02 -29.81
N MET A 274 -18.78 -18.73 -30.02
CA MET A 274 -17.95 -17.92 -29.12
C MET A 274 -18.58 -17.81 -27.72
N GLU A 275 -19.91 -17.70 -27.64
CA GLU A 275 -20.65 -17.64 -26.37
C GLU A 275 -20.55 -18.95 -25.58
N SER A 276 -20.74 -20.10 -26.24
CA SER A 276 -20.55 -21.43 -25.63
C SER A 276 -19.11 -21.66 -25.20
N MET A 277 -18.13 -21.34 -26.06
CA MET A 277 -16.71 -21.41 -25.72
C MET A 277 -16.39 -20.52 -24.51
N ALA A 278 -16.92 -19.30 -24.46
CA ALA A 278 -16.69 -18.40 -23.33
C ALA A 278 -17.23 -18.96 -22.00
N GLN A 279 -18.36 -19.69 -22.01
CA GLN A 279 -18.89 -20.32 -20.80
C GLN A 279 -17.95 -21.38 -20.25
N GLU A 280 -17.45 -22.25 -21.13
CA GLU A 280 -16.49 -23.32 -20.77
C GLU A 280 -15.19 -22.72 -20.25
N VAL A 281 -14.61 -21.77 -20.99
CA VAL A 281 -13.36 -21.10 -20.62
C VAL A 281 -13.50 -20.34 -19.30
N PHE A 282 -14.61 -19.61 -19.11
CA PHE A 282 -14.88 -18.90 -17.86
C PHE A 282 -14.92 -19.84 -16.66
N ARG A 283 -15.58 -20.99 -16.78
CA ARG A 283 -15.69 -21.98 -15.71
C ARG A 283 -14.33 -22.59 -15.36
N GLU A 284 -13.57 -23.02 -16.37
CA GLU A 284 -12.24 -23.62 -16.18
C GLU A 284 -11.25 -22.64 -15.56
N VAL A 285 -11.17 -21.42 -16.12
CA VAL A 285 -10.28 -20.36 -15.62
C VAL A 285 -10.69 -19.94 -14.20
N GLY A 286 -11.99 -19.77 -13.96
CA GLY A 286 -12.52 -19.38 -12.65
C GLY A 286 -12.10 -20.38 -11.56
N ASN A 287 -12.26 -21.67 -11.82
CA ASN A 287 -11.83 -22.73 -10.90
C ASN A 287 -10.33 -22.65 -10.60
N ARG A 288 -9.48 -22.51 -11.63
CA ARG A 288 -8.02 -22.41 -11.44
C ARG A 288 -7.60 -21.15 -10.68
N LEU A 289 -8.27 -20.02 -10.92
CA LEU A 289 -8.00 -18.77 -10.20
C LEU A 289 -8.43 -18.87 -8.73
N GLN A 290 -9.56 -19.50 -8.46
CA GLN A 290 -10.04 -19.74 -7.09
C GLN A 290 -9.11 -20.68 -6.34
N GLU A 291 -8.72 -21.80 -6.96
CA GLU A 291 -7.77 -22.76 -6.39
C GLU A 291 -6.42 -22.10 -6.09
N ARG A 292 -5.86 -21.33 -7.04
CA ARG A 292 -4.61 -20.58 -6.84
C ARG A 292 -4.71 -19.60 -5.66
N ARG A 293 -5.83 -18.88 -5.52
CA ARG A 293 -6.08 -17.97 -4.38
C ARG A 293 -6.24 -18.72 -3.07
N HIS A 294 -6.91 -19.87 -3.09
CA HIS A 294 -7.10 -20.71 -1.92
C HIS A 294 -5.77 -21.27 -1.42
N LEU A 295 -4.96 -21.84 -2.31
CA LEU A 295 -3.62 -22.32 -2.00
C LEU A 295 -2.72 -21.20 -1.48
N ASP A 296 -2.74 -20.03 -2.11
CA ASP A 296 -1.98 -18.87 -1.63
C ASP A 296 -2.40 -18.45 -0.22
N LEU A 297 -3.70 -18.46 0.09
CA LEU A 297 -4.18 -18.22 1.45
C LEU A 297 -3.62 -19.28 2.39
N VAL A 298 -3.84 -20.57 2.12
CA VAL A 298 -3.44 -21.67 3.01
C VAL A 298 -1.94 -21.66 3.30
N TYR A 299 -1.09 -21.48 2.29
CA TYR A 299 0.36 -21.48 2.47
C TYR A 299 0.92 -20.22 3.14
N ASN A 300 0.19 -19.11 3.14
CA ASN A 300 0.64 -17.83 3.67
C ASN A 300 -0.28 -17.29 4.78
N PHE A 301 -1.07 -18.17 5.39
CA PHE A 301 -2.00 -17.81 6.45
C PHE A 301 -1.29 -17.69 7.80
N GLY A 302 -1.74 -16.73 8.61
CA GLY A 302 -1.37 -16.63 10.02
C GLY A 302 0.04 -16.11 10.30
N SER A 303 0.66 -16.66 11.33
CA SER A 303 2.01 -16.31 11.80
C SER A 303 2.66 -17.50 12.53
N HIS A 304 3.81 -17.26 13.15
CA HIS A 304 4.50 -18.24 13.99
C HIS A 304 3.64 -18.83 15.12
N LEU A 305 2.56 -18.16 15.51
CA LEU A 305 1.59 -18.64 16.50
C LEU A 305 0.66 -19.74 15.96
N THR A 306 0.50 -19.82 14.64
CA THR A 306 -0.42 -20.76 13.97
C THR A 306 0.29 -21.82 13.14
N ASP A 307 1.61 -21.70 12.92
CA ASP A 307 2.39 -22.61 12.07
C ASP A 307 2.34 -24.08 12.52
N GLN A 308 2.09 -24.33 13.81
CA GLN A 308 2.02 -25.69 14.38
C GLN A 308 0.60 -26.27 14.44
N TYR A 309 -0.39 -25.58 13.85
CA TYR A 309 -1.77 -26.04 13.83
C TYR A 309 -1.89 -27.41 13.14
N ARG A 310 -2.62 -28.33 13.78
CA ARG A 310 -2.97 -29.64 13.22
C ARG A 310 -4.48 -29.85 13.34
N PRO A 311 -5.17 -30.22 12.25
CA PRO A 311 -6.56 -30.67 12.35
C PRO A 311 -6.58 -31.95 13.19
N GLY A 312 -7.47 -31.98 14.20
CA GLY A 312 -7.65 -33.10 15.13
C GLY A 312 -8.38 -34.29 14.53
#